data_AF-A0A959W527-F1
#
_entry.id   AF-A0A959W527-F1
#
_cell.length_a   1.000
_cell.length_b   1.000
_cell.length_c   1.000
_cell.angle_alpha   90.00
_cell.angle_beta   90.00
_cell.angle_gamma   90.00
#
_symmetry.space_group_name_H-M   'P 1'
#
loop_
_entity.id
_entity.type
_entity.pdbx_description
1 polymer ?
#
loop_
_entity_poly.entity_id
_entity_poly.type
_entity_poly.pdbx_seq_one_letter_code
_entity_poly.pdbx_strand_id
1 'polypeptide(L)'
;TFAELNDLLHLAVSGEIEEPSSELGVHVTHHWEDLTGPGNQSFVHWLRRLVFRGAWLDQRVKEGELDIVFDEQRQTFGYIQPDRGPETIELAKEPSWRRVAFRR
;
A
#
# COMPACT_ATOMS: atom_id res chain seq x y z
N THR A 1 6.69 -0.55 -13.60
CA THR A 1 6.29 -0.37 -15.01
C THR A 1 4.77 -0.53 -15.12
N PHE A 2 4.15 -0.22 -16.26
CA PHE A 2 2.69 -0.41 -16.43
C PHE A 2 2.27 -1.87 -16.21
N ALA A 3 3.06 -2.84 -16.68
CA ALA A 3 2.83 -4.26 -16.46
C ALA A 3 2.84 -4.65 -14.96
N GLU A 4 3.84 -4.18 -14.21
CA GLU A 4 3.91 -4.42 -12.75
C GLU A 4 2.69 -3.83 -12.02
N LEU A 5 2.25 -2.62 -12.40
CA LEU A 5 1.06 -2.00 -11.83
C LEU A 5 -0.20 -2.81 -12.16
N ASN A 6 -0.31 -3.29 -13.40
CA ASN A 6 -1.45 -4.10 -13.83
C ASN A 6 -1.53 -5.41 -13.03
N ASP A 7 -0.41 -6.12 -12.88
CA ASP A 7 -0.34 -7.35 -12.08
C ASP A 7 -0.75 -7.10 -10.62
N LEU A 8 -0.26 -6.04 -9.99
CA LEU A 8 -0.65 -5.67 -8.62
C LEU A 8 -2.12 -5.26 -8.52
N LEU A 9 -2.67 -4.59 -9.53
CA LEU A 9 -4.08 -4.23 -9.56
C LEU A 9 -4.97 -5.48 -9.69
N HIS A 10 -4.62 -6.40 -10.58
CA HIS A 10 -5.28 -7.70 -10.68
C HIS A 10 -5.21 -8.46 -9.36
N LEU A 11 -4.06 -8.47 -8.70
CA LEU A 11 -3.90 -9.09 -7.40
C LEU A 11 -4.79 -8.44 -6.33
N ALA A 12 -4.91 -7.11 -6.32
CA ALA A 12 -5.78 -6.40 -5.39
C ALA A 12 -7.26 -6.71 -5.63
N VAL A 13 -7.68 -6.82 -6.90
CA VAL A 13 -9.08 -7.08 -7.27
C VAL A 13 -9.43 -8.56 -7.08
N SER A 14 -8.74 -9.45 -7.79
CA SER A 14 -9.06 -10.88 -7.86
C SER A 14 -8.48 -11.68 -6.68
N GLY A 15 -7.38 -11.21 -6.09
CA GLY A 15 -6.67 -11.93 -5.04
C GLY A 15 -5.61 -12.90 -5.56
N GLU A 16 -5.42 -12.99 -6.88
CA GLU A 16 -4.42 -13.82 -7.54
C GLU A 16 -3.96 -13.19 -8.86
N ILE A 17 -2.84 -13.70 -9.41
CA ILE A 17 -2.32 -13.36 -10.74
C ILE A 17 -2.23 -14.67 -11.52
N GLU A 18 -3.19 -14.92 -12.41
CA GLU A 18 -3.23 -16.13 -13.24
C GLU A 18 -2.12 -16.11 -14.30
N GLU A 19 -2.00 -15.01 -15.04
CA GLU A 19 -1.03 -14.81 -16.12
C GLU A 19 -0.19 -13.55 -15.84
N PRO A 20 0.98 -13.68 -15.17
CA PRO A 20 1.81 -12.53 -14.86
C PRO A 20 2.34 -11.83 -16.11
N SER A 21 2.13 -10.53 -16.21
CA SER A 21 2.61 -9.71 -17.32
C SER A 21 4.00 -9.08 -17.07
N SER A 22 4.54 -9.23 -15.86
CA SER A 22 5.82 -8.66 -15.43
C SER A 22 6.67 -9.63 -14.61
N GLU A 23 7.99 -9.35 -14.53
CA GLU A 23 8.92 -10.07 -13.65
C GLU A 23 8.50 -10.02 -12.17
N LEU A 24 7.93 -8.89 -11.73
CA LEU A 24 7.38 -8.76 -10.39
C LEU A 24 6.18 -9.68 -10.18
N GLY A 25 5.28 -9.76 -11.16
CA GLY A 25 4.11 -10.65 -11.09
C GLY A 25 4.55 -12.12 -11.02
N VAL A 26 5.52 -12.52 -11.85
CA VAL A 26 6.11 -13.87 -11.80
C VAL A 26 6.71 -14.14 -10.42
N HIS A 27 7.45 -13.18 -9.87
CA HIS A 27 8.05 -13.26 -8.53
C HIS A 27 6.98 -13.42 -7.44
N VAL A 28 5.90 -12.64 -7.49
CA VAL A 28 4.78 -12.73 -6.54
C VAL A 28 4.13 -14.12 -6.58
N THR A 29 3.85 -14.63 -7.78
CA THR A 29 3.27 -15.98 -7.94
C THR A 29 4.24 -17.06 -7.46
N HIS A 30 5.54 -16.92 -7.70
CA HIS A 30 6.56 -17.87 -7.25
C HIS A 30 6.68 -17.92 -5.72
N HIS A 31 6.51 -16.80 -5.03
CA HIS A 31 6.61 -16.67 -3.56
C HIS A 31 5.26 -16.66 -2.85
N TRP A 32 4.21 -17.20 -3.46
CA TRP A 32 2.84 -17.10 -2.96
C TRP A 32 2.66 -17.61 -1.53
N GLU A 33 3.28 -18.73 -1.18
CA GLU A 33 3.22 -19.31 0.17
C GLU A 33 3.83 -18.36 1.23
N ASP A 34 4.87 -17.62 0.87
CA ASP A 34 5.52 -16.65 1.76
C ASP A 34 4.69 -15.35 1.90
N LEU A 35 3.82 -15.07 0.94
CA LEU A 35 3.00 -13.86 0.85
C LEU A 35 1.57 -14.04 1.39
N THR A 36 1.09 -15.29 1.48
CA THR A 36 -0.26 -15.65 1.98
C THR A 36 -0.31 -15.90 3.49
N GLY A 37 0.49 -15.14 4.25
CA GLY A 37 0.46 -15.18 5.71
C GLY A 37 -0.93 -14.86 6.31
N PRO A 38 -1.17 -15.19 7.58
CA PRO A 38 -2.47 -15.02 8.21
C PRO A 38 -2.87 -13.54 8.29
N GLY A 39 -4.14 -13.23 7.98
CA GLY A 39 -4.79 -11.95 8.25
C GLY A 39 -3.97 -10.71 7.90
N ASN A 40 -3.49 -10.01 8.93
CA ASN A 40 -2.71 -8.78 8.83
C ASN A 40 -1.26 -8.97 8.35
N GLN A 41 -0.87 -10.16 7.90
CA GLN A 41 0.44 -10.43 7.26
C GLN A 41 0.29 -10.82 5.79
N SER A 42 -0.95 -11.04 5.32
CA SER A 42 -1.25 -11.33 3.92
C SER A 42 -0.89 -10.12 3.05
N PHE A 43 -0.10 -10.36 2.02
CA PHE A 43 0.27 -9.34 1.04
C PHE A 43 -0.96 -8.77 0.32
N VAL A 44 -1.89 -9.63 -0.11
CA VAL A 44 -3.15 -9.20 -0.75
C VAL A 44 -3.99 -8.33 0.19
N HIS A 45 -4.11 -8.73 1.45
CA HIS A 45 -4.86 -7.96 2.44
C HIS A 45 -4.28 -6.55 2.59
N TRP A 46 -2.95 -6.44 2.68
CA TRP A 46 -2.28 -5.15 2.79
C TRP A 46 -2.34 -4.33 1.51
N LEU A 47 -2.23 -4.94 0.35
CA LEU A 47 -2.36 -4.25 -0.93
C LEU A 47 -3.75 -3.62 -1.06
N ARG A 48 -4.82 -4.39 -0.78
CA ARG A 48 -6.19 -3.87 -0.70
C ARG A 48 -6.30 -2.73 0.31
N ARG A 49 -5.76 -2.94 1.51
CA ARG A 49 -5.78 -1.91 2.57
C ARG A 49 -5.08 -0.63 2.14
N LEU A 50 -3.98 -0.71 1.39
CA LEU A 50 -3.27 0.45 0.86
C LEU A 50 -4.11 1.20 -0.17
N VAL A 51 -4.73 0.49 -1.13
CA VAL A 51 -5.62 1.09 -2.13
C VAL A 51 -6.80 1.81 -1.47
N PHE A 52 -7.49 1.13 -0.55
CA PHE A 52 -8.63 1.72 0.16
C PHE A 52 -8.22 2.86 1.09
N ARG A 53 -7.08 2.74 1.79
CA ARG A 53 -6.56 3.81 2.65
C ARG A 53 -6.22 5.05 1.83
N GLY A 54 -5.56 4.89 0.68
CA GLY A 54 -5.27 6.01 -0.22
C GLY A 54 -6.52 6.72 -0.69
N ALA A 55 -7.50 5.96 -1.21
CA ALA A 55 -8.78 6.52 -1.65
C ALA A 55 -9.54 7.23 -0.51
N TRP A 56 -9.53 6.66 0.69
CA TRP A 56 -10.14 7.26 1.87
C TRP A 56 -9.43 8.56 2.28
N LEU A 57 -8.09 8.58 2.32
CA LEU A 57 -7.30 9.78 2.64
C LEU A 57 -7.55 10.89 1.61
N ASP A 58 -7.54 10.55 0.32
CA ASP A 58 -7.80 11.50 -0.76
C ASP A 58 -9.18 12.14 -0.63
N GLN A 59 -10.20 11.35 -0.27
CA GLN A 59 -11.54 11.84 -0.05
C GLN A 59 -11.60 12.80 1.14
N ARG A 60 -10.96 12.46 2.26
CA ARG A 60 -10.89 13.32 3.45
C ARG A 60 -10.18 14.64 3.19
N VAL A 61 -9.12 14.63 2.38
CA VAL A 61 -8.44 15.86 1.96
C VAL A 61 -9.37 16.72 1.08
N LYS A 62 -10.07 16.11 0.12
CA LYS A 62 -11.04 16.82 -0.72
C LYS A 62 -12.21 17.42 0.06
N GLU A 63 -12.62 16.76 1.14
CA GLU A 63 -13.69 17.21 2.04
C GLU A 63 -13.21 18.26 3.05
N GLY A 64 -11.91 18.56 3.12
CA GLY A 64 -11.31 19.48 4.08
C GLY A 64 -11.20 18.92 5.51
N GLU A 65 -11.47 17.64 5.70
CA GLU A 65 -11.34 16.95 7.00
C GLU A 65 -9.87 16.66 7.34
N LEU A 66 -9.01 16.53 6.32
CA LEU A 66 -7.57 16.37 6.46
C LEU A 66 -6.83 17.40 5.61
N ASP A 67 -5.65 17.82 6.06
CA ASP A 67 -4.70 18.60 5.28
C ASP A 67 -3.34 17.88 5.19
N ILE A 68 -2.56 18.19 4.17
CA ILE A 68 -1.25 17.58 3.90
C ILE A 68 -0.16 18.54 4.38
N VAL A 69 0.70 18.07 5.27
CA VAL A 69 1.86 18.82 5.76
C VAL A 69 3.16 18.12 5.40
N PHE A 70 4.19 18.93 5.18
CA PHE A 70 5.54 18.45 4.94
C PHE A 70 6.37 18.55 6.22
N ASP A 71 6.97 17.43 6.65
CA ASP A 71 7.94 17.37 7.73
C ASP A 71 9.35 17.56 7.14
N GLU A 72 9.92 18.76 7.33
CA GLU A 72 11.25 19.11 6.82
C GLU A 72 12.38 18.29 7.46
N GLN A 73 12.22 17.81 8.70
CA GLN A 73 13.27 17.04 9.37
C GLN A 73 13.34 15.62 8.81
N ARG A 74 12.18 15.01 8.56
CA ARG A 74 12.08 13.65 8.03
C ARG A 74 12.04 13.60 6.51
N GLN A 75 11.82 14.73 5.85
CA GLN A 75 11.59 14.85 4.41
C GLN A 75 10.42 13.97 3.94
N THR A 76 9.31 14.01 4.69
CA THR A 76 8.12 13.18 4.46
C THR A 76 6.84 13.98 4.53
N PHE A 77 5.77 13.49 3.90
CA PHE A 77 4.43 14.04 4.05
C PHE A 77 3.66 13.34 5.17
N GLY A 78 2.80 14.10 5.85
CA GLY A 78 1.84 13.59 6.83
C GLY A 78 0.46 14.24 6.62
N TYR A 79 -0.55 13.65 7.26
CA TYR A 79 -1.89 14.22 7.28
C TYR A 79 -2.18 14.78 8.67
N ILE A 80 -2.77 15.96 8.73
CA ILE A 80 -3.24 16.58 9.97
C ILE A 80 -4.76 16.79 9.91
N GLN A 81 -5.39 16.91 11.07
CA GLN A 81 -6.76 17.38 11.18
C GLN A 81 -6.74 18.88 11.51
N PRO A 82 -7.21 19.77 10.62
CA PRO A 82 -7.14 21.22 10.83
C PRO A 82 -7.70 21.67 12.19
N ASP A 83 -8.77 21.01 12.65
CA ASP A 83 -9.46 21.34 13.90
C ASP A 83 -8.79 20.77 15.16
N ARG A 84 -7.81 19.86 15.02
CA ARG A 84 -7.12 19.22 16.17
C ARG A 84 -5.68 19.69 16.37
N GLY A 85 -5.20 20.61 15.54
CA GLY A 85 -3.84 21.15 15.64
C GLY A 85 -2.82 20.39 14.77
N PRO A 86 -1.51 20.63 14.99
CA PRO A 86 -0.46 20.22 14.05
C PRO A 86 -0.02 18.76 14.18
N GLU A 87 -0.64 17.97 15.05
CA GLU A 87 -0.28 16.57 15.25
C GLU A 87 -0.68 15.74 14.03
N THR A 88 0.27 14.98 13.49
CA THR A 88 0.04 14.12 12.33
C THR A 88 -0.67 12.84 12.74
N ILE A 89 -1.62 12.39 11.91
CA ILE A 89 -2.31 11.12 12.14
C ILE A 89 -1.32 9.96 11.94
N GLU A 90 -1.34 8.99 12.85
CA GLU A 90 -0.55 7.78 12.71
C GLU A 90 -1.25 6.78 11.79
N LEU A 91 -0.61 6.44 10.67
CA LEU A 91 -1.07 5.39 9.78
C LEU A 91 -0.52 4.05 10.24
N ALA A 92 -1.34 2.99 10.19
CA ALA A 92 -0.90 1.67 10.62
C ALA A 92 0.28 1.17 9.79
N LYS A 93 1.34 0.75 10.49
CA LYS A 93 2.59 0.23 9.94
C LYS A 93 2.38 -1.06 9.15
N GLU A 94 2.99 -1.12 7.99
CA GLU A 94 3.02 -2.29 7.13
C GLU A 94 3.89 -3.43 7.72
N PRO A 95 3.56 -4.69 7.43
CA PRO A 95 4.44 -5.82 7.72
C PRO A 95 5.63 -5.81 6.76
N SER A 96 6.64 -6.64 7.08
CA SER A 96 7.85 -6.74 6.26
C SER A 96 7.88 -8.05 5.48
N TRP A 97 8.07 -7.94 4.15
CA TRP A 97 8.33 -9.08 3.26
C TRP A 97 9.79 -9.11 2.76
N ARG A 98 10.73 -8.52 3.52
CA ARG A 98 12.14 -8.38 3.13
C ARG A 98 12.80 -9.70 2.72
N ARG A 99 12.37 -10.83 3.29
CA ARG A 99 12.86 -12.18 2.95
C ARG A 99 12.65 -12.55 1.48
N VAL A 100 11.54 -12.11 0.89
CA VAL A 100 11.14 -12.37 -0.49
C VAL A 100 11.10 -11.09 -1.31
N ALA A 101 11.97 -10.12 -0.99
CA ALA A 101 12.01 -8.86 -1.72
C ALA A 101 12.38 -9.08 -3.18
N PHE A 102 11.56 -8.56 -4.10
CA PHE A 102 11.84 -8.57 -5.53
C PHE A 102 13.14 -7.81 -5.82
N ARG A 103 14.00 -8.42 -6.65
CA ARG A 103 15.23 -7.81 -7.14
C ARG A 103 15.24 -7.93 -8.65
N ARG A 104 15.49 -6.81 -9.30
CA ARG A 104 15.55 -6.70 -10.76
C ARG A 104 16.99 -6.87 -11.24
#